data_AF-A0A820DY59-F1
#
_entry.id   AF-A0A820DY59-F1
#
_cell.length_a   1.000
_cell.length_b   1.000
_cell.length_c   1.000
_cell.angle_alpha   90.00
_cell.angle_beta   90.00
_cell.angle_gamma   90.00
#
_symmetry.space_group_name_H-M   'P 1'
#
loop_
_entity.id
_entity.type
_entity.pdbx_description
1 polymer ?
#
loop_
_entity_poly.entity_id
_entity_poly.type
_entity_poly.pdbx_seq_one_letter_code
_entity_poly.pdbx_strand_id
1 'polypeptide(L)'
;YIQTQLSYINTNNEDFIGFAGAEKSVSAGETKRTVTTQVIRKGFLRVHTGVKLFQAKDYFFVLSTDNLSWFTDSDEKEKRYMLPLENLRIRDVEGGFMAKRPQFAIFNTEGK
;
A
#
# COMPACT_ATOMS: atom_id res chain seq x y z
N TYR A 1 -8.92 57.18 -15.26
CA TYR A 1 -9.12 55.90 -15.96
C TYR A 1 -8.59 54.71 -15.14
N ILE A 2 -7.39 54.80 -14.54
CA ILE A 2 -6.80 53.70 -13.74
C ILE A 2 -7.55 53.42 -12.42
N GLN A 3 -8.09 54.45 -11.74
CA GLN A 3 -8.77 54.26 -10.45
C GLN A 3 -10.06 53.42 -10.52
N THR A 4 -10.78 53.45 -11.65
CA THR A 4 -12.02 52.68 -11.83
C THR A 4 -11.75 51.17 -11.99
N GLN A 5 -10.59 50.82 -12.56
CA GLN A 5 -10.18 49.42 -12.74
C GLN A 5 -9.68 48.79 -11.44
N LEU A 6 -9.17 49.60 -10.49
CA LEU A 6 -8.78 49.14 -9.16
C LEU A 6 -9.99 48.97 -8.21
N SER A 7 -11.09 49.67 -8.47
CA SER A 7 -12.30 49.62 -7.62
C SER A 7 -13.25 48.46 -7.95
N TYR A 8 -13.00 47.72 -9.03
CA TYR A 8 -13.92 46.66 -9.49
C TYR A 8 -13.20 45.34 -9.67
N ILE A 9 -13.60 44.34 -8.87
CA ILE A 9 -13.17 42.95 -9.04
C ILE A 9 -14.25 42.22 -9.85
N ASN A 10 -13.91 41.79 -11.06
CA ASN A 10 -14.81 40.99 -11.89
C ASN A 10 -14.79 39.53 -11.42
N THR A 11 -15.78 39.14 -10.61
CA THR A 11 -15.93 37.77 -10.10
C THR A 11 -16.55 36.79 -11.11
N ASN A 12 -16.98 37.28 -12.29
CA ASN A 12 -17.51 36.46 -13.38
C ASN A 12 -16.43 36.04 -14.40
N ASN A 13 -15.16 36.24 -14.06
CA ASN A 13 -14.05 35.76 -14.88
C ASN A 13 -13.89 34.24 -14.70
N GLU A 14 -13.66 33.50 -15.78
CA GLU A 14 -13.44 32.04 -15.73
C GLU A 14 -12.22 31.64 -14.88
N ASP A 15 -11.25 32.55 -14.70
CA ASP A 15 -10.09 32.39 -13.82
C ASP A 15 -10.34 32.81 -12.36
N PHE A 16 -11.55 33.25 -12.00
CA PHE A 16 -11.87 33.66 -10.63
C PHE A 16 -12.05 32.43 -9.72
N ILE A 17 -10.95 32.00 -9.12
CA ILE A 17 -10.91 30.86 -8.18
C ILE A 17 -11.53 31.13 -6.80
N GLY A 18 -12.07 32.34 -6.57
CA GLY A 18 -12.83 32.77 -5.39
C GLY A 18 -12.42 32.15 -4.04
N PHE A 19 -13.42 31.79 -3.22
CA PHE A 19 -13.23 31.03 -1.98
C PHE A 19 -13.38 29.50 -2.18
N ALA A 20 -13.45 29.02 -3.42
CA ALA A 20 -13.59 27.59 -3.72
C ALA A 20 -12.41 26.74 -3.18
N GLY A 21 -11.27 27.38 -2.89
CA GLY A 21 -10.13 26.74 -2.21
C GLY A 21 -10.16 26.81 -0.68
N ALA A 22 -10.95 27.70 -0.07
CA ALA A 22 -10.98 27.91 1.39
C ALA A 22 -11.95 26.97 2.11
N GLU A 23 -12.94 26.42 1.40
CA GLU A 23 -13.88 25.42 1.95
C GLU A 23 -13.29 23.99 1.88
N LYS A 24 -12.23 23.79 1.08
CA LYS A 24 -11.49 22.51 1.00
C LYS A 24 -10.80 22.12 2.32
N SER A 25 -10.73 23.01 3.31
CA SER A 25 -10.26 22.65 4.64
C SER A 25 -11.36 22.19 5.61
N VAL A 26 -12.67 22.30 5.29
CA VAL A 26 -13.70 22.05 6.33
C VAL A 26 -14.82 21.10 5.95
N SER A 27 -15.37 21.05 4.73
CA SER A 27 -16.56 20.19 4.51
C SER A 27 -16.90 19.90 3.04
N ALA A 28 -16.16 19.03 2.36
CA ALA A 28 -16.65 18.41 1.13
C ALA A 28 -15.98 17.06 0.85
N GLY A 29 -16.66 16.00 1.28
CA GLY A 29 -16.49 14.66 0.75
C GLY A 29 -15.52 13.80 1.56
N GLU A 30 -15.99 12.61 1.92
CA GLU A 30 -15.17 11.43 2.17
C GLU A 30 -14.23 11.17 1.00
N THR A 31 -13.17 11.95 0.88
CA THR A 31 -11.92 11.33 0.48
C THR A 31 -11.49 10.63 1.76
N LYS A 32 -11.99 9.39 1.97
CA LYS A 32 -11.19 8.36 2.66
C LYS A 32 -9.77 8.72 2.31
N ARG A 33 -8.93 9.06 3.29
CA ARG A 33 -7.48 9.19 3.06
C ARG A 33 -7.19 8.02 2.16
N THR A 34 -7.02 8.28 0.87
CA THR A 34 -6.64 7.22 -0.04
C THR A 34 -5.20 7.21 0.33
N VAL A 35 -4.92 6.47 1.41
CA VAL A 35 -3.60 5.97 1.72
C VAL A 35 -3.30 5.28 0.41
N THR A 36 -2.63 6.00 -0.47
CA THR A 36 -2.19 5.48 -1.74
C THR A 36 -1.25 4.41 -1.26
N THR A 37 -1.73 3.17 -1.26
CA THR A 37 -1.04 2.02 -0.68
C THR A 37 0.34 1.99 -1.34
N GLN A 38 1.32 2.55 -0.64
CA GLN A 38 2.59 2.90 -1.26
C GLN A 38 3.40 1.62 -1.29
N VAL A 39 3.88 1.25 -2.48
CA VAL A 39 4.71 0.07 -2.60
C VAL A 39 6.08 0.36 -2.01
N ILE A 40 6.48 -0.44 -1.04
CA ILE A 40 7.79 -0.37 -0.38
C ILE A 40 8.79 -1.23 -1.15
N ARG A 41 8.40 -2.45 -1.54
CA ARG A 41 9.28 -3.37 -2.28
C ARG A 41 8.47 -4.40 -3.07
N LYS A 42 9.03 -4.83 -4.21
CA LYS A 42 8.56 -5.98 -4.98
C LYS A 42 9.68 -6.99 -5.17
N GLY A 43 9.35 -8.27 -5.32
CA GLY A 43 10.32 -9.30 -5.66
C GLY A 43 9.83 -10.71 -5.45
N PHE A 44 10.57 -11.67 -6.00
CA PHE A 44 10.28 -13.10 -5.84
C PHE A 44 10.71 -13.58 -4.45
N LEU A 45 9.82 -14.29 -3.77
CA LEU A 45 10.12 -15.04 -2.54
C LEU A 45 9.57 -16.45 -2.64
N ARG A 46 10.27 -17.38 -1.99
CA ARG A 46 9.86 -18.78 -1.88
C ARG A 46 8.98 -18.98 -0.65
N VAL A 47 7.77 -19.46 -0.86
CA VAL A 47 6.84 -19.75 0.23
C VAL A 47 6.95 -21.21 0.62
N HIS A 48 7.26 -21.45 1.89
CA HIS A 48 7.22 -22.76 2.53
C HIS A 48 5.97 -22.83 3.41
N THR A 49 4.86 -23.33 2.89
CA THR A 49 3.67 -23.60 3.71
C THR A 49 3.98 -24.81 4.59
N GLY A 50 3.84 -24.69 5.91
CA GLY A 50 4.22 -25.73 6.90
C GLY A 50 3.52 -27.09 6.77
N VAL A 51 2.70 -27.29 5.74
CA VAL A 51 2.11 -28.59 5.38
C VAL A 51 3.11 -29.32 4.49
N LYS A 52 3.69 -30.42 5.01
CA LYS A 52 4.73 -31.26 4.36
C LYS A 52 4.39 -31.79 2.94
N LEU A 53 3.18 -31.53 2.45
CA LEU A 53 2.67 -32.00 1.16
C LEU A 53 2.68 -30.92 0.07
N PHE A 54 2.79 -29.65 0.42
CA PHE A 54 2.88 -28.57 -0.58
C PHE A 54 4.35 -28.25 -0.86
N GLN A 55 4.75 -28.48 -2.11
CA GLN A 55 6.06 -28.10 -2.61
C GLN A 55 6.26 -26.59 -2.43
N ALA A 56 7.43 -26.19 -1.92
CA ALA A 56 7.77 -24.79 -1.81
C ALA A 56 7.78 -24.15 -3.20
N LYS A 57 6.97 -23.09 -3.37
CA LYS A 57 6.77 -22.42 -4.66
C LYS A 57 7.21 -20.97 -4.57
N ASP A 58 7.79 -20.48 -5.67
CA ASP A 58 8.18 -19.09 -5.81
C ASP A 58 6.96 -18.26 -6.25
N TYR A 59 6.72 -17.15 -5.55
CA TYR A 59 5.66 -16.20 -5.85
C TYR A 59 6.25 -14.79 -5.94
N PHE A 60 5.58 -13.92 -6.68
CA PHE A 60 5.94 -12.50 -6.76
C PHE A 60 5.25 -11.72 -5.65
N PHE A 61 6.02 -11.17 -4.73
CA PHE A 61 5.51 -10.42 -3.59
C PHE A 61 5.53 -8.92 -3.85
N VAL A 62 4.50 -8.25 -3.36
CA VAL A 62 4.38 -6.79 -3.31
C VAL A 62 4.13 -6.42 -1.85
N LEU A 63 5.13 -5.81 -1.23
CA LEU A 63 5.03 -5.23 0.11
C LEU A 63 4.61 -3.78 -0.03
N SER A 64 3.45 -3.46 0.53
CA SER A 64 2.95 -2.09 0.61
C SER A 64 2.89 -1.60 2.05
N THR A 65 2.52 -0.35 2.27
CA THR A 65 2.36 0.24 3.63
C THR A 65 1.36 -0.50 4.50
N ASP A 66 0.33 -1.09 3.90
CA ASP A 66 -0.83 -1.60 4.63
C ASP A 66 -0.95 -3.14 4.53
N ASN A 67 -0.40 -3.74 3.48
CA ASN A 67 -0.54 -5.16 3.20
C ASN A 67 0.67 -5.76 2.50
N LEU A 68 0.84 -7.07 2.69
CA LEU A 68 1.72 -7.94 1.92
C LEU A 68 0.86 -8.78 0.97
N SER A 69 1.02 -8.58 -0.33
CA SER A 69 0.30 -9.30 -1.37
C SER A 69 1.23 -10.21 -2.15
N TRP A 70 0.76 -11.38 -2.61
CA TRP A 70 1.53 -12.23 -3.52
C TRP A 70 0.74 -12.71 -4.73
N PHE A 71 1.46 -12.84 -5.83
CA PHE A 71 0.96 -13.15 -7.16
C PHE A 71 1.68 -14.37 -7.73
N THR A 72 1.05 -15.05 -8.68
CA THR A 72 1.68 -16.19 -9.37
C THR A 72 2.87 -15.80 -10.23
N ASP A 73 2.88 -14.58 -10.75
CA ASP A 73 3.90 -14.07 -11.66
C ASP A 73 4.10 -12.55 -11.48
N SER A 74 5.15 -11.99 -12.08
CA SER A 74 5.48 -10.56 -12.04
C SER A 74 4.49 -9.66 -12.79
N ASP A 75 3.64 -10.24 -13.64
CA ASP A 75 2.57 -9.51 -14.33
C ASP A 75 1.42 -9.10 -13.40
N GLU A 76 1.42 -9.54 -12.13
CA GLU A 76 0.41 -9.21 -11.11
C GLU A 76 -1.05 -9.55 -11.53
N LYS A 77 -1.24 -10.42 -12.53
CA LYS A 77 -2.56 -10.79 -13.09
C LYS A 77 -3.43 -11.60 -12.13
N GLU A 78 -2.83 -12.54 -11.40
CA GLU A 78 -3.54 -13.43 -10.48
C GLU A 78 -3.04 -13.20 -9.06
N LYS A 79 -3.81 -12.42 -8.29
CA LYS A 79 -3.55 -12.19 -6.88
C LYS A 79 -3.96 -13.42 -6.07
N ARG A 80 -2.98 -14.09 -5.46
CA ARG A 80 -3.22 -15.30 -4.65
C ARG A 80 -3.79 -14.95 -3.29
N TYR A 81 -3.22 -13.94 -2.64
CA TYR A 81 -3.66 -13.51 -1.32
C TYR A 81 -3.20 -12.09 -1.02
N MET A 82 -3.85 -11.50 -0.02
CA MET A 82 -3.49 -10.23 0.59
C MET A 82 -3.48 -10.44 2.10
N LEU A 83 -2.34 -10.23 2.74
CA LEU A 83 -2.21 -10.30 4.18
C LEU A 83 -2.08 -8.85 4.73
N PRO A 84 -3.04 -8.37 5.54
CA PRO A 84 -2.90 -7.09 6.24
C PRO A 84 -1.66 -7.10 7.13
N LEU A 85 -0.92 -5.99 7.18
CA LEU A 85 0.30 -5.90 8.02
C LEU A 85 0.00 -5.70 9.51
N GLU A 86 -1.25 -5.40 9.86
CA GLU A 86 -1.70 -5.26 11.25
C GLU A 86 -1.38 -6.53 12.04
N ASN A 87 -0.74 -6.34 13.21
CA ASN A 87 -0.42 -7.43 14.14
C ASN A 87 0.49 -8.54 13.58
N LEU A 88 1.15 -8.31 12.43
CA LEU A 88 2.15 -9.23 11.92
C LEU A 88 3.49 -9.03 12.63
N ARG A 89 4.08 -10.15 13.07
CA ARG A 89 5.47 -10.21 13.53
C ARG A 89 6.27 -11.18 12.69
N ILE A 90 7.57 -10.93 12.65
CA ILE A 90 8.54 -11.78 11.99
C ILE A 90 9.32 -12.54 13.07
N ARG A 91 9.57 -13.82 12.82
CA ARG A 91 10.55 -14.62 13.56
C ARG A 91 11.50 -15.26 12.58
N ASP A 92 12.74 -15.39 12.98
CA ASP A 92 13.68 -16.18 12.23
C ASP A 92 13.35 -17.67 12.39
N VAL A 93 13.51 -18.41 11.28
CA VAL A 93 13.43 -19.86 11.30
C VAL A 93 14.87 -20.34 11.25
N GLU A 94 15.33 -20.89 12.37
CA GLU A 94 16.64 -21.52 12.42
C GLU A 94 16.67 -22.68 11.43
N GLY A 95 17.41 -22.49 10.34
CA GLY A 95 17.77 -23.58 9.47
C GLY A 95 18.73 -24.48 10.22
N GLY A 96 18.44 -25.78 10.30
CA GLY A 96 19.40 -26.75 10.85
C GLY A 96 20.76 -26.60 10.19
N PHE A 97 21.82 -27.13 10.81
CA PHE A 97 23.26 -26.89 10.53
C PHE A 97 23.73 -26.94 9.05
N MET A 98 22.90 -27.35 8.09
CA MET A 98 23.16 -27.37 6.64
C MET A 98 22.24 -26.47 5.79
N ALA A 99 21.41 -25.61 6.40
CA ALA A 99 20.53 -24.72 5.66
C ALA A 99 21.33 -23.61 4.96
N LYS A 100 21.33 -23.64 3.63
CA LYS A 100 22.09 -22.68 2.80
C LYS A 100 21.35 -21.36 2.54
N ARG A 101 20.08 -21.25 2.95
CA ARG A 101 19.23 -20.09 2.66
C ARG A 101 18.61 -19.55 3.95
N PRO A 102 18.69 -18.23 4.20
CA PRO A 102 17.99 -17.62 5.31
C PRO A 102 16.48 -17.77 5.13
N GLN A 103 15.78 -18.15 6.20
CA GLN A 103 14.34 -18.31 6.21
C GLN A 103 13.76 -17.57 7.41
N PHE A 104 12.63 -16.91 7.20
CA PHE A 104 11.84 -16.28 8.24
C PHE A 104 10.40 -16.76 8.14
N ALA A 105 9.65 -16.61 9.22
CA ALA A 105 8.23 -16.85 9.27
C ALA A 105 7.51 -15.58 9.73
N ILE A 106 6.32 -15.37 9.17
CA ILE A 106 5.41 -14.30 9.56
C ILE A 106 4.27 -14.94 10.37
N PHE A 107 3.90 -14.34 11.48
CA PHE A 107 2.80 -14.81 12.33
C PHE A 107 1.99 -13.63 12.88
N ASN A 108 0.72 -13.86 13.18
CA ASN A 108 -0.16 -12.86 13.78
C ASN A 108 -0.08 -12.93 15.32
N THR A 109 -0.06 -11.79 16.00
CA THR A 109 0.01 -11.72 17.47
C THR A 109 -1.32 -11.90 18.19
N GLU A 110 -2.45 -11.73 17.51
CA GLU A 110 -3.80 -11.81 18.10
C GLU A 110 -4.44 -13.22 18.01
N GLY A 111 -3.74 -14.21 17.43
CA GLY A 111 -4.16 -15.63 17.37
C GLY A 111 -4.89 -15.99 16.06
N LYS A 112 -4.86 -17.22 15.53
CA LYS A 112 -4.42 -18.55 16.00
C LYS A 112 -3.02 -18.97 15.55
#